data_AF-A0A4D7C796-F1
#
_entry.id   AF-A0A4D7C796-F1
#
_cell.length_a   1.000
_cell.length_b   1.000
_cell.length_c   1.000
_cell.angle_alpha   90.00
_cell.angle_beta   90.00
_cell.angle_gamma   90.00
#
_symmetry.space_group_name_H-M   'P 1'
#
loop_
_entity.id
_entity.type
_entity.pdbx_description
1 polymer ?
#
loop_
_entity_poly.entity_id
_entity_poly.type
_entity_poly.pdbx_seq_one_letter_code
_entity_poly.pdbx_strand_id
1 'polypeptide(L)'
;MKKVSAILLATAVAIPAVSVAPAFAHDKRVPTYVGEASKTQLFRGILKRLHEKNERRRASDTRERLLMWHDIALDSVAITHTPVDENGNPASTFGDQIGPGRTSRALAIVEVAVFDAVNAFDRKYDGYKYNGRAQGNASMDAAIAQAAHDALVVLYPTQKSQLDRLLSTDLGQIKANRRAIDNGREVGAAAAKAILDARFAPNRVANDGAQFPDVNFGAGGAVATGSANYFGDSVNGGVIANFQWQPDPLTPAADGSGTPEQLSIGAYHGAVKTFVLNAGNQFRLPPPPAQDSAEFVAGYNEVRALGGSPDNVNSPSTSTPATRFIGNYWGYDAAPLLGTPPRLYNQIAVKLANQNGIRDVVKLARYLALTNLAHADSGIAAWDSKWYYNYARPVTGIAEGPQPRTPQRRQTRPGNRSAFRSSTPPCRSAPRRRSRPTRRAMRPSARRPSKSRGRSLATTRPSPSSRTSTMARVLIR
;
A
#
# COMPACT_ATOMS: atom_id res chain seq x y z
N MET A 1 24.02 -7.84 -6.28
CA MET A 1 22.69 -7.83 -6.93
C MET A 1 21.67 -8.84 -6.36
N LYS A 2 22.06 -9.90 -5.63
CA LYS A 2 21.11 -10.90 -5.06
C LYS A 2 20.50 -10.56 -3.67
N LYS A 3 20.77 -9.38 -3.08
CA LYS A 3 20.23 -8.96 -1.77
C LYS A 3 19.10 -7.91 -1.84
N VAL A 4 18.81 -7.37 -3.02
CA VAL A 4 17.75 -6.36 -3.21
C VAL A 4 16.37 -7.00 -3.47
N SER A 5 16.34 -8.23 -4.01
CA SER A 5 15.09 -8.93 -4.37
C SER A 5 14.31 -9.50 -3.18
N ALA A 6 14.90 -9.65 -2.00
CA ALA A 6 14.19 -10.16 -0.82
C ALA A 6 13.33 -9.09 -0.13
N ILE A 7 13.65 -7.80 -0.32
CA ILE A 7 12.91 -6.68 0.30
C ILE A 7 11.62 -6.37 -0.47
N LEU A 8 11.59 -6.65 -1.78
CA LEU A 8 10.39 -6.55 -2.64
C LEU A 8 9.42 -7.73 -2.51
N LEU A 9 9.84 -8.85 -1.88
CA LEU A 9 8.99 -10.02 -1.67
C LEU A 9 8.35 -10.06 -0.26
N ALA A 10 8.91 -9.34 0.71
CA ALA A 10 8.31 -9.18 2.04
C ALA A 10 7.11 -8.22 2.04
N THR A 11 6.89 -7.46 0.96
CA THR A 11 5.74 -6.56 0.76
C THR A 11 4.43 -7.26 0.40
N ALA A 12 4.41 -8.60 0.26
CA ALA A 12 3.23 -9.35 -0.16
C ALA A 12 2.69 -10.35 0.88
N VAL A 13 3.25 -10.44 2.08
CA VAL A 13 2.82 -11.40 3.11
C VAL A 13 2.61 -10.67 4.44
N ALA A 14 1.39 -10.82 4.97
CA ALA A 14 0.90 -10.31 6.25
C ALA A 14 0.70 -8.78 6.34
N ILE A 15 -0.32 -8.28 5.64
CA ILE A 15 -1.16 -7.20 6.20
C ILE A 15 -2.15 -7.92 7.14
N PRO A 16 -2.02 -7.84 8.48
CA PRO A 16 -3.07 -8.33 9.37
C PRO A 16 -4.39 -7.63 9.05
N ALA A 17 -5.49 -8.33 9.31
CA ALA A 17 -6.84 -7.85 9.02
C ALA A 17 -7.10 -6.53 9.74
N VAL A 18 -7.02 -5.45 8.98
CA VAL A 18 -7.41 -4.09 9.35
C VAL A 18 -8.88 -4.04 9.82
N SER A 19 -9.10 -3.69 11.09
CA SER A 19 -10.24 -2.84 11.51
C SER A 19 -9.71 -1.40 11.46
N VAL A 20 -10.21 -0.60 10.52
CA VAL A 20 -9.99 0.85 10.56
C VAL A 20 -11.12 1.39 11.42
N ALA A 21 -10.78 2.03 12.54
CA ALA A 21 -11.73 2.87 13.25
C ALA A 21 -12.21 3.98 12.29
N PRO A 22 -13.51 4.28 12.21
CA PRO A 22 -14.08 4.97 11.06
C PRO A 22 -13.67 6.43 10.98
N ALA A 23 -13.58 6.95 9.76
CA ALA A 23 -13.46 8.38 9.51
C ALA A 23 -14.51 8.80 8.48
N PHE A 24 -15.57 9.41 9.01
CA PHE A 24 -16.70 10.00 8.32
C PHE A 24 -16.27 11.24 7.50
N ALA A 25 -16.97 11.45 6.40
CA ALA A 25 -17.18 12.79 5.86
C ALA A 25 -18.65 12.93 5.47
N HIS A 26 -19.49 13.28 6.46
CA HIS A 26 -20.49 14.35 6.39
C HIS A 26 -21.00 14.55 7.82
N ASP A 27 -20.80 15.76 8.34
CA ASP A 27 -21.02 16.20 9.73
C ASP A 27 -19.84 15.97 10.70
N LYS A 28 -19.38 17.06 11.31
CA LYS A 28 -18.17 17.16 12.13
C LYS A 28 -18.42 16.60 13.53
N ARG A 29 -18.40 15.27 13.72
CA ARG A 29 -18.55 14.64 15.04
C ARG A 29 -17.37 13.72 15.38
N VAL A 30 -16.89 13.84 16.63
CA VAL A 30 -15.73 13.13 17.18
C VAL A 30 -16.07 11.66 17.41
N PRO A 31 -15.27 10.70 16.91
CA PRO A 31 -15.40 9.30 17.30
C PRO A 31 -14.88 9.08 18.73
N THR A 32 -15.76 8.65 19.63
CA THR A 32 -15.41 8.11 20.95
C THR A 32 -15.14 6.62 20.84
N TYR A 33 -13.88 6.22 20.59
CA TYR A 33 -13.47 4.80 20.64
C TYR A 33 -12.39 4.52 21.70
N VAL A 34 -12.28 5.36 22.72
CA VAL A 34 -11.19 5.30 23.69
C VAL A 34 -11.73 5.65 25.07
N GLY A 35 -11.93 4.64 25.93
CA GLY A 35 -12.49 4.79 27.30
C GLY A 35 -12.07 6.04 28.07
N GLU A 36 -13.05 6.66 28.74
CA GLU A 36 -13.22 8.10 28.96
C GLU A 36 -12.21 8.85 29.83
N ALA A 37 -11.54 8.25 30.84
CA ALA A 37 -10.93 9.08 31.89
C ALA A 37 -9.38 9.18 31.86
N SER A 38 -8.65 8.14 31.44
CA SER A 38 -7.18 8.10 31.58
C SER A 38 -6.41 8.33 30.27
N LYS A 39 -7.10 8.33 29.13
CA LYS A 39 -6.50 8.43 27.79
C LYS A 39 -6.29 9.88 27.34
N THR A 40 -7.15 10.80 27.74
CA THR A 40 -7.09 12.20 27.32
C THR A 40 -5.77 12.83 27.72
N GLN A 41 -5.29 12.66 28.96
CA GLN A 41 -4.05 13.31 29.41
C GLN A 41 -2.78 12.77 28.71
N LEU A 42 -2.72 11.47 28.41
CA LEU A 42 -1.61 10.86 27.67
C LEU A 42 -1.59 11.33 26.20
N PHE A 43 -2.75 11.32 25.53
CA PHE A 43 -2.89 11.80 24.14
C PHE A 43 -2.59 13.30 24.03
N ARG A 44 -3.13 14.12 24.94
CA ARG A 44 -2.83 15.56 25.03
C ARG A 44 -1.33 15.82 25.14
N GLY A 45 -0.66 15.11 26.06
CA GLY A 45 0.78 15.25 26.25
C GLY A 45 1.61 14.84 25.04
N ILE A 46 1.24 13.77 24.33
CA ILE A 46 1.98 13.31 23.14
C ILE A 46 1.76 14.25 21.95
N LEU A 47 0.52 14.66 21.67
CA LEU A 47 0.22 15.56 20.55
C LEU A 47 0.87 16.94 20.76
N LYS A 48 0.78 17.48 21.98
CA LYS A 48 1.49 18.71 22.35
C LYS A 48 3.00 18.56 22.14
N ARG A 49 3.60 17.46 22.61
CA ARG A 49 5.03 17.18 22.37
C ARG A 49 5.38 17.05 20.89
N LEU A 50 4.48 16.52 20.07
CA LEU A 50 4.67 16.43 18.62
C LEU A 50 4.69 17.84 17.98
N HIS A 51 3.72 18.68 18.33
CA HIS A 51 3.68 20.08 17.89
C HIS A 51 4.92 20.86 18.39
N GLU A 52 5.25 20.76 19.67
CA GLU A 52 6.44 21.40 20.24
C GLU A 52 7.74 20.90 19.59
N LYS A 53 7.84 19.59 19.31
CA LYS A 53 8.97 19.02 18.56
C LYS A 53 9.08 19.71 17.21
N ASN A 54 7.98 19.83 16.46
CA ASN A 54 7.95 20.47 15.15
C ASN A 54 8.42 21.92 15.18
N GLU A 55 7.91 22.72 16.12
CA GLU A 55 8.26 24.14 16.27
C GLU A 55 9.73 24.35 16.71
N ARG A 56 10.34 23.35 17.36
CA ARG A 56 11.74 23.39 17.82
C ARG A 56 12.73 22.77 16.85
N ARG A 57 12.28 22.23 15.70
CA ARG A 57 13.18 21.59 14.73
C ARG A 57 14.22 22.59 14.23
N ARG A 58 15.46 22.11 14.13
CA ARG A 58 16.60 22.80 13.54
C ARG A 58 17.40 21.81 12.74
N ALA A 59 17.92 22.26 11.61
CA ALA A 59 18.85 21.50 10.79
C ALA A 59 20.21 22.20 10.78
N SER A 60 21.27 21.47 11.13
CA SER A 60 22.63 22.00 11.12
C SER A 60 23.27 21.97 9.73
N ASP A 61 22.80 21.06 8.85
CA ASP A 61 23.22 20.94 7.46
C ASP A 61 22.05 20.58 6.52
N THR A 62 22.32 20.56 5.22
CA THR A 62 21.32 20.26 4.17
C THR A 62 20.73 18.86 4.26
N ARG A 63 21.52 17.87 4.71
CA ARG A 63 21.05 16.50 4.86
C ARG A 63 20.07 16.38 6.02
N GLU A 64 20.38 17.02 7.15
CA GLU A 64 19.48 17.13 8.29
C GLU A 64 18.21 17.89 7.91
N ARG A 65 18.30 18.93 7.07
CA ARG A 65 17.11 19.65 6.59
C ARG A 65 16.21 18.79 5.72
N LEU A 66 16.78 17.98 4.83
CA LEU A 66 16.03 16.98 4.07
C LEU A 66 15.29 16.02 5.00
N LEU A 67 15.99 15.44 5.98
CA LEU A 67 15.38 14.53 6.95
C LEU A 67 14.34 15.22 7.86
N MET A 68 14.54 16.50 8.17
CA MET A 68 13.61 17.29 8.95
C MET A 68 12.27 17.45 8.22
N TRP A 69 12.29 17.77 6.92
CA TRP A 69 11.07 17.88 6.12
C TRP A 69 10.42 16.52 5.81
N HIS A 70 11.22 15.46 5.66
CA HIS A 70 10.72 14.09 5.64
C HIS A 70 9.95 13.75 6.92
N ASP A 71 10.53 14.04 8.09
CA ASP A 71 9.89 13.84 9.38
C ASP A 71 8.60 14.66 9.52
N ILE A 72 8.58 15.91 9.04
CA ILE A 72 7.37 16.75 9.04
C ILE A 72 6.27 16.08 8.22
N ALA A 73 6.59 15.49 7.06
CA ALA A 73 5.63 14.74 6.27
C ALA A 73 5.09 13.51 7.03
N LEU A 74 5.93 12.78 7.76
CA LEU A 74 5.51 11.66 8.62
C LEU A 74 4.65 12.12 9.81
N ASP A 75 4.92 13.30 10.36
CA ASP A 75 4.13 13.87 11.44
C ASP A 75 2.77 14.35 10.92
N SER A 76 2.69 14.91 9.71
CA SER A 76 1.42 15.23 9.04
C SER A 76 0.53 14.01 8.84
N VAL A 77 1.12 12.85 8.54
CA VAL A 77 0.40 11.56 8.50
C VAL A 77 -0.16 11.21 9.89
N ALA A 78 0.64 11.33 10.95
CA ALA A 78 0.15 11.02 12.30
C ALA A 78 -0.98 11.97 12.74
N ILE A 79 -0.82 13.27 12.47
CA ILE A 79 -1.81 14.31 12.82
C ILE A 79 -3.12 14.06 12.09
N THR A 80 -3.10 13.77 10.78
CA THR A 80 -4.35 13.59 10.02
C THR A 80 -5.16 12.36 10.44
N HIS A 81 -4.52 11.37 11.07
CA HIS A 81 -5.17 10.18 11.64
C HIS A 81 -5.54 10.35 13.12
N THR A 82 -5.39 11.55 13.67
CA THR A 82 -5.74 11.86 15.06
C THR A 82 -7.05 12.66 15.08
N PRO A 83 -8.18 12.06 15.52
CA PRO A 83 -9.50 12.70 15.43
C PRO A 83 -9.76 13.77 16.50
N VAL A 84 -8.85 13.91 17.47
CA VAL A 84 -8.98 14.87 18.58
C VAL A 84 -7.77 15.78 18.71
N ASP A 85 -7.99 17.02 19.14
CA ASP A 85 -6.95 18.00 19.41
C ASP A 85 -6.26 17.77 20.77
N GLU A 86 -5.35 18.68 21.13
CA GLU A 86 -4.61 18.67 22.40
C GLU A 86 -5.45 18.94 23.64
N ASN A 87 -6.75 19.19 23.48
CA ASN A 87 -7.73 19.36 24.54
C ASN A 87 -8.75 18.20 24.57
N GLY A 88 -8.74 17.32 23.56
CA GLY A 88 -9.71 16.24 23.41
C GLY A 88 -10.97 16.63 22.61
N ASN A 89 -10.98 17.81 21.99
CA ASN A 89 -12.06 18.29 21.11
C ASN A 89 -11.89 17.72 19.70
N PRO A 90 -12.92 17.75 18.82
CA PRO A 90 -12.75 17.37 17.42
C PRO A 90 -11.57 18.10 16.77
N ALA A 91 -10.64 17.34 16.20
CA ALA A 91 -9.50 17.93 15.49
C ALA A 91 -9.96 18.50 14.15
N SER A 92 -9.68 19.78 13.89
CA SER A 92 -9.85 20.37 12.57
C SER A 92 -8.86 19.85 11.54
N THR A 93 -7.79 19.17 11.98
CA THR A 93 -6.69 18.62 11.18
C THR A 93 -6.89 17.18 10.71
N PHE A 94 -8.02 16.56 11.08
CA PHE A 94 -8.36 15.18 10.77
C PHE A 94 -8.96 15.05 9.36
N GLY A 95 -8.60 13.97 8.65
CA GLY A 95 -9.39 13.52 7.49
C GLY A 95 -8.82 13.78 6.09
N ASP A 96 -7.61 14.32 5.93
CA ASP A 96 -7.09 14.70 4.60
C ASP A 96 -6.64 13.49 3.75
N GLN A 97 -5.71 12.68 4.26
CA GLN A 97 -5.10 11.55 3.54
C GLN A 97 -5.27 10.22 4.31
N ILE A 98 -6.50 9.95 4.75
CA ILE A 98 -6.83 8.78 5.57
C ILE A 98 -6.54 7.47 4.83
N GLY A 99 -5.99 6.53 5.58
CA GLY A 99 -5.78 5.17 5.14
C GLY A 99 -4.48 4.96 4.36
N PRO A 100 -4.06 3.70 4.17
CA PRO A 100 -2.71 3.40 3.70
C PRO A 100 -2.48 3.80 2.24
N GLY A 101 -3.52 3.69 1.41
CA GLY A 101 -3.47 4.04 -0.01
C GLY A 101 -3.21 5.54 -0.22
N ARG A 102 -4.04 6.39 0.38
CA ARG A 102 -3.88 7.85 0.30
C ARG A 102 -2.58 8.33 0.97
N THR A 103 -2.22 7.75 2.13
CA THR A 103 -0.94 8.08 2.79
C THR A 103 0.26 7.76 1.91
N SER A 104 0.37 6.56 1.36
CA SER A 104 1.53 6.16 0.54
C SER A 104 1.65 7.02 -0.73
N ARG A 105 0.52 7.35 -1.37
CA ARG A 105 0.46 8.32 -2.47
C ARG A 105 0.96 9.70 -2.05
N ALA A 106 0.50 10.21 -0.92
CA ALA A 106 0.88 11.55 -0.43
C ALA A 106 2.40 11.64 -0.18
N LEU A 107 2.97 10.64 0.50
CA LEU A 107 4.42 10.60 0.74
C LEU A 107 5.21 10.48 -0.58
N ALA A 108 4.72 9.72 -1.58
CA ALA A 108 5.37 9.67 -2.89
C ALA A 108 5.42 11.04 -3.58
N ILE A 109 4.34 11.82 -3.50
CA ILE A 109 4.29 13.17 -4.09
C ILE A 109 5.29 14.10 -3.40
N VAL A 110 5.34 14.10 -2.07
CA VAL A 110 6.26 14.95 -1.29
C VAL A 110 7.72 14.58 -1.58
N GLU A 111 8.07 13.30 -1.51
CA GLU A 111 9.46 12.87 -1.70
C GLU A 111 9.94 13.05 -3.14
N VAL A 112 9.05 12.93 -4.12
CA VAL A 112 9.35 13.29 -5.52
C VAL A 112 9.62 14.78 -5.66
N ALA A 113 8.80 15.64 -5.06
CA ALA A 113 8.99 17.09 -5.11
C ALA A 113 10.38 17.48 -4.54
N VAL A 114 10.74 16.90 -3.39
CA VAL A 114 12.04 17.14 -2.75
C VAL A 114 13.18 16.57 -3.58
N PHE A 115 13.06 15.35 -4.11
CA PHE A 115 14.07 14.75 -4.97
C PHE A 115 14.34 15.58 -6.22
N ASP A 116 13.30 15.97 -6.95
CA ASP A 116 13.46 16.75 -8.18
C ASP A 116 14.04 18.13 -7.89
N ALA A 117 13.65 18.78 -6.78
CA ALA A 117 14.21 20.06 -6.35
C ALA A 117 15.72 19.97 -6.05
N VAL A 118 16.13 18.94 -5.31
CA VAL A 118 17.55 18.71 -4.95
C VAL A 118 18.35 18.28 -6.17
N ASN A 119 17.80 17.41 -7.03
CA ASN A 119 18.46 16.94 -8.23
C ASN A 119 18.67 18.06 -9.26
N ALA A 120 17.91 19.17 -9.21
CA ALA A 120 18.09 20.33 -10.09
C ALA A 120 19.45 21.05 -9.93
N PHE A 121 20.15 20.86 -8.81
CA PHE A 121 21.46 21.47 -8.56
C PHE A 121 22.60 20.74 -9.28
N ASP A 122 22.64 19.42 -9.12
CA ASP A 122 23.73 18.58 -9.64
C ASP A 122 23.37 17.86 -10.94
N ARG A 123 22.07 17.66 -11.20
CA ARG A 123 21.50 16.89 -12.32
C ARG A 123 22.16 15.52 -12.51
N LYS A 124 22.45 14.88 -11.38
CA LYS A 124 23.10 13.57 -11.31
C LYS A 124 22.23 12.44 -11.84
N TYR A 125 20.91 12.64 -11.81
CA TYR A 125 19.89 11.70 -12.25
C TYR A 125 18.88 12.39 -13.17
N ASP A 126 18.07 11.60 -13.86
CA ASP A 126 16.85 12.12 -14.48
C ASP A 126 15.84 12.47 -13.38
N GLY A 127 15.25 13.65 -13.48
CA GLY A 127 14.13 14.06 -12.63
C GLY A 127 12.86 13.32 -13.01
N TYR A 128 11.99 13.08 -12.03
CA TYR A 128 10.77 12.32 -12.23
C TYR A 128 9.68 13.14 -12.95
N LYS A 129 9.46 14.40 -12.54
CA LYS A 129 8.59 15.37 -13.25
C LYS A 129 9.25 16.70 -13.56
N TYR A 130 10.25 17.11 -12.78
CA TYR A 130 10.97 18.35 -13.00
C TYR A 130 12.43 18.09 -13.34
N ASN A 131 12.87 18.62 -14.49
CA ASN A 131 14.23 18.49 -15.02
C ASN A 131 14.92 19.86 -15.19
N GLY A 132 14.45 20.87 -14.46
CA GLY A 132 15.05 22.21 -14.48
C GLY A 132 16.44 22.23 -13.84
N ARG A 133 17.06 23.41 -13.89
CA ARG A 133 18.42 23.62 -13.36
C ARG A 133 18.38 24.78 -12.37
N ALA A 134 18.89 24.55 -11.16
CA ALA A 134 19.11 25.62 -10.20
C ALA A 134 20.15 26.60 -10.74
N GLN A 135 19.84 27.90 -10.73
CA GLN A 135 20.79 28.93 -11.11
C GLN A 135 21.79 29.19 -9.97
N GLY A 136 23.02 29.59 -10.32
CA GLY A 136 24.23 29.37 -9.53
C GLY A 136 24.14 29.60 -8.01
N ASN A 137 23.61 30.73 -7.55
CA ASN A 137 23.57 31.07 -6.13
C ASN A 137 22.33 30.55 -5.38
N ALA A 138 21.47 29.74 -5.99
CA ALA A 138 20.29 29.20 -5.32
C ALA A 138 20.66 28.37 -4.08
N SER A 139 19.85 28.48 -3.02
CA SER A 139 20.01 27.69 -1.81
C SER A 139 19.28 26.35 -1.93
N MET A 140 20.02 25.23 -1.90
CA MET A 140 19.44 23.89 -1.88
C MET A 140 18.57 23.67 -0.64
N ASP A 141 18.96 24.27 0.49
CA ASP A 141 18.19 24.23 1.73
C ASP A 141 16.79 24.83 1.55
N ALA A 142 16.72 25.99 0.89
CA ALA A 142 15.46 26.67 0.62
C ALA A 142 14.62 25.91 -0.42
N ALA A 143 15.26 25.24 -1.38
CA ALA A 143 14.59 24.39 -2.36
C ALA A 143 13.93 23.16 -1.72
N ILE A 144 14.62 22.49 -0.79
CA ILE A 144 14.07 21.37 -0.01
C ILE A 144 12.84 21.83 0.77
N ALA A 145 12.99 22.93 1.53
CA ALA A 145 11.93 23.43 2.40
C ALA A 145 10.68 23.83 1.61
N GLN A 146 10.86 24.61 0.54
CA GLN A 146 9.76 25.06 -0.31
C GLN A 146 9.08 23.89 -1.04
N ALA A 147 9.85 22.93 -1.58
CA ALA A 147 9.28 21.79 -2.30
C ALA A 147 8.42 20.89 -1.39
N ALA A 148 8.94 20.57 -0.20
CA ALA A 148 8.22 19.76 0.78
C ALA A 148 6.95 20.48 1.25
N HIS A 149 7.07 21.75 1.63
CA HIS A 149 5.96 22.58 2.06
C HIS A 149 4.84 22.63 1.02
N ASP A 150 5.16 22.98 -0.23
CA ASP A 150 4.16 23.21 -1.27
C ASP A 150 3.40 21.93 -1.62
N ALA A 151 4.08 20.79 -1.60
CA ALA A 151 3.41 19.50 -1.72
C ALA A 151 2.50 19.21 -0.51
N LEU A 152 3.00 19.43 0.71
CA LEU A 152 2.28 19.14 1.95
C LEU A 152 1.01 20.00 2.11
N VAL A 153 1.03 21.29 1.81
CA VAL A 153 -0.15 22.15 1.97
C VAL A 153 -1.28 21.81 0.99
N VAL A 154 -0.95 21.23 -0.17
CA VAL A 154 -1.96 20.71 -1.11
C VAL A 154 -2.53 19.38 -0.63
N LEU A 155 -1.70 18.53 -0.03
CA LEU A 155 -2.10 17.19 0.42
C LEU A 155 -2.81 17.21 1.78
N TYR A 156 -2.45 18.16 2.65
CA TYR A 156 -2.93 18.32 4.02
C TYR A 156 -3.45 19.74 4.25
N PRO A 157 -4.49 20.19 3.52
CA PRO A 157 -4.98 21.56 3.60
C PRO A 157 -5.42 21.96 5.01
N THR A 158 -5.89 21.01 5.84
CA THR A 158 -6.28 21.29 7.22
C THR A 158 -5.09 21.66 8.13
N GLN A 159 -3.87 21.27 7.74
CA GLN A 159 -2.63 21.55 8.47
C GLN A 159 -1.88 22.76 7.90
N LYS A 160 -2.43 23.45 6.89
CA LYS A 160 -1.74 24.52 6.16
C LYS A 160 -1.13 25.58 7.08
N SER A 161 -1.89 26.09 8.04
CA SER A 161 -1.40 27.16 8.95
C SER A 161 -0.18 26.73 9.77
N GLN A 162 -0.09 25.45 10.14
CA GLN A 162 1.09 24.91 10.83
C GLN A 162 2.27 24.76 9.87
N LEU A 163 2.02 24.23 8.68
CA LEU A 163 3.05 24.05 7.64
C LEU A 163 3.64 25.40 7.20
N ASP A 164 2.82 26.44 7.03
CA ASP A 164 3.25 27.81 6.70
C ASP A 164 4.23 28.35 7.77
N ARG A 165 3.95 28.11 9.06
CA ARG A 165 4.82 28.52 10.17
C ARG A 165 6.14 27.75 10.18
N LEU A 166 6.10 26.44 9.93
CA LEU A 166 7.30 25.61 9.85
C LEU A 166 8.21 26.05 8.70
N LEU A 167 7.63 26.36 7.53
CA LEU A 167 8.39 26.91 6.41
C LEU A 167 9.03 28.25 6.77
N SER A 168 8.24 29.19 7.30
CA SER A 168 8.75 30.51 7.71
C SER A 168 9.91 30.40 8.70
N THR A 169 9.76 29.52 9.69
CA THR A 169 10.77 29.26 10.71
C THR A 169 12.05 28.66 10.12
N ASP A 170 11.96 27.64 9.27
CA ASP A 170 13.14 27.03 8.64
C ASP A 170 13.85 28.01 7.71
N LEU A 171 13.11 28.75 6.86
CA LEU A 171 13.70 29.76 5.98
C LEU A 171 14.47 30.84 6.77
N GLY A 172 13.99 31.21 7.96
CA GLY A 172 14.68 32.14 8.87
C GLY A 172 15.96 31.57 9.49
N GLN A 173 16.16 30.25 9.48
CA GLN A 173 17.35 29.58 10.00
C GLN A 173 18.44 29.36 8.93
N ILE A 174 18.12 29.51 7.64
CA ILE A 174 19.06 29.28 6.54
C ILE A 174 20.11 30.40 6.49
N LYS A 175 21.38 30.02 6.62
CA LYS A 175 22.54 30.93 6.58
C LYS A 175 22.97 31.23 5.14
N ALA A 176 22.07 31.81 4.35
CA ALA A 176 22.35 32.27 2.98
C ALA A 176 21.80 33.69 2.79
N ASN A 177 22.31 34.41 1.79
CA ASN A 177 21.76 35.73 1.46
C ASN A 177 20.33 35.61 0.91
N ARG A 178 19.57 36.70 1.00
CA ARG A 178 18.15 36.71 0.64
C ARG A 178 17.89 36.22 -0.79
N ARG A 179 18.70 36.65 -1.76
CA ARG A 179 18.58 36.26 -3.16
C ARG A 179 18.82 34.76 -3.37
N ALA A 180 19.78 34.18 -2.66
CA ALA A 180 20.02 32.74 -2.69
C ALA A 180 18.83 31.95 -2.16
N ILE A 181 18.21 32.43 -1.07
CA ILE A 181 17.00 31.83 -0.50
C ILE A 181 15.85 31.92 -1.51
N ASP A 182 15.57 33.10 -2.07
CA ASP A 182 14.47 33.28 -3.02
C ASP A 182 14.66 32.42 -4.29
N ASN A 183 15.87 32.39 -4.86
CA ASN A 183 16.19 31.51 -6.00
C ASN A 183 16.04 30.02 -5.66
N GLY A 184 16.39 29.60 -4.44
CA GLY A 184 16.18 28.23 -3.96
C GLY A 184 14.69 27.89 -3.85
N ARG A 185 13.90 28.81 -3.31
CA ARG A 185 12.44 28.66 -3.22
C ARG A 185 11.80 28.51 -4.60
N GLU A 186 12.24 29.28 -5.59
CA GLU A 186 11.74 29.14 -6.97
C GLU A 186 11.98 27.73 -7.53
N VAL A 187 13.16 27.14 -7.30
CA VAL A 187 13.47 25.76 -7.70
C VAL A 187 12.55 24.77 -6.98
N GLY A 188 12.39 24.92 -5.66
CA GLY A 188 11.53 24.04 -4.86
C GLY A 188 10.05 24.10 -5.28
N ALA A 189 9.53 25.31 -5.46
CA ALA A 189 8.17 25.55 -5.90
C ALA A 189 7.92 24.97 -7.30
N ALA A 190 8.87 25.13 -8.23
CA ALA A 190 8.77 24.57 -9.57
C ALA A 190 8.74 23.02 -9.57
N ALA A 191 9.55 22.39 -8.72
CA ALA A 191 9.57 20.94 -8.56
C ALA A 191 8.26 20.40 -7.96
N ALA A 192 7.78 21.02 -6.87
CA ALA A 192 6.50 20.66 -6.27
C ALA A 192 5.33 20.84 -7.25
N LYS A 193 5.29 21.98 -7.96
CA LYS A 193 4.29 22.24 -8.99
C LYS A 193 4.28 21.15 -10.06
N ALA A 194 5.43 20.72 -10.55
CA ALA A 194 5.51 19.73 -11.63
C ALA A 194 4.88 18.37 -11.25
N ILE A 195 5.10 17.88 -10.02
CA ILE A 195 4.46 16.64 -9.56
C ILE A 195 2.99 16.86 -9.21
N LEU A 196 2.63 18.01 -8.64
CA LEU A 196 1.24 18.33 -8.33
C LEU A 196 0.39 18.44 -9.60
N ASP A 197 0.85 19.16 -10.63
CA ASP A 197 0.16 19.26 -11.93
C ASP A 197 -0.03 17.87 -12.59
N ALA A 198 0.94 16.97 -12.42
CA ALA A 198 0.86 15.61 -12.96
C ALA A 198 -0.20 14.73 -12.25
N ARG A 199 -0.62 15.11 -11.04
CA ARG A 199 -1.50 14.36 -10.13
C ARG A 199 -2.87 14.99 -9.97
N PHE A 200 -2.93 16.31 -10.02
CA PHE A 200 -4.11 17.15 -9.86
C PHE A 200 -4.26 17.99 -11.14
N ALA A 201 -4.93 17.44 -12.15
CA ALA A 201 -5.09 18.13 -13.42
C ALA A 201 -5.97 19.39 -13.24
N PRO A 202 -5.70 20.47 -14.00
CA PRO A 202 -6.45 21.72 -13.89
C PRO A 202 -7.94 21.60 -14.28
N ASN A 203 -8.34 20.56 -15.02
CA ASN A 203 -9.74 20.22 -15.24
C ASN A 203 -10.19 19.16 -14.23
N ARG A 204 -11.15 19.49 -13.37
CA ARG A 204 -11.68 18.64 -12.27
C ARG A 204 -12.17 17.24 -12.68
N VAL A 205 -12.17 16.91 -13.98
CA VAL A 205 -12.59 15.64 -14.58
C VAL A 205 -11.42 14.65 -14.76
N ALA A 206 -10.14 15.07 -14.69
CA ALA A 206 -8.98 14.20 -14.95
C ALA A 206 -7.85 14.27 -13.90
N ASN A 207 -8.19 14.30 -12.61
CA ASN A 207 -7.21 14.01 -11.55
C ASN A 207 -6.76 12.54 -11.60
N ASP A 208 -5.74 12.19 -10.82
CA ASP A 208 -5.23 10.81 -10.76
C ASP A 208 -6.17 9.78 -10.13
N GLY A 209 -7.39 10.15 -9.75
CA GLY A 209 -8.42 9.26 -9.20
C GLY A 209 -8.43 9.20 -7.68
N ALA A 210 -7.43 9.74 -6.98
CA ALA A 210 -7.40 9.71 -5.51
C ALA A 210 -8.41 10.68 -4.85
N GLN A 211 -9.01 11.58 -5.62
CA GLN A 211 -10.04 12.51 -5.16
C GLN A 211 -11.39 11.83 -4.87
N PHE A 212 -11.65 10.64 -5.43
CA PHE A 212 -12.89 9.94 -5.15
C PHE A 212 -12.93 9.55 -3.66
N PRO A 213 -13.97 9.96 -2.92
CA PRO A 213 -14.08 9.65 -1.51
C PRO A 213 -14.21 8.14 -1.31
N ASP A 214 -13.84 7.68 -0.13
CA ASP A 214 -14.28 6.37 0.33
C ASP A 214 -15.80 6.38 0.43
N VAL A 215 -16.42 5.26 0.12
CA VAL A 215 -17.88 5.15 0.03
C VAL A 215 -18.39 4.05 0.93
N ASN A 216 -19.68 4.09 1.26
CA ASN A 216 -20.29 3.04 2.08
C ASN A 216 -20.41 1.72 1.29
N PHE A 217 -20.61 0.64 2.02
CA PHE A 217 -20.92 -0.67 1.47
C PHE A 217 -22.10 -0.58 0.50
N GLY A 218 -21.93 -1.13 -0.71
CA GLY A 218 -22.97 -1.09 -1.75
C GLY A 218 -22.98 0.15 -2.64
N ALA A 219 -22.19 1.18 -2.32
CA ALA A 219 -22.19 2.44 -3.07
C ALA A 219 -21.27 2.44 -4.32
N GLY A 220 -20.72 1.28 -4.70
CA GLY A 220 -19.89 1.13 -5.89
C GLY A 220 -18.39 1.37 -5.64
N GLY A 221 -17.61 1.28 -6.71
CA GLY A 221 -16.15 1.34 -6.67
C GLY A 221 -15.53 1.16 -8.07
N ALA A 222 -14.21 1.14 -8.12
CA ALA A 222 -13.47 0.89 -9.35
C ALA A 222 -12.11 0.25 -9.11
N VAL A 223 -11.75 -0.65 -10.02
CA VAL A 223 -10.42 -1.25 -10.16
C VAL A 223 -9.82 -0.84 -11.49
N ALA A 224 -8.55 -1.18 -11.77
CA ALA A 224 -7.88 -0.73 -12.99
C ALA A 224 -8.54 -1.22 -14.30
N THR A 225 -9.39 -2.25 -14.22
CA THR A 225 -10.14 -2.80 -15.37
C THR A 225 -11.58 -2.29 -15.49
N GLY A 226 -12.02 -1.35 -14.65
CA GLY A 226 -13.36 -0.78 -14.67
C GLY A 226 -14.11 -0.94 -13.35
N SER A 227 -15.44 -0.88 -13.41
CA SER A 227 -16.33 -0.93 -12.23
C SER A 227 -16.83 -2.32 -11.87
N ALA A 228 -16.42 -3.37 -12.60
CA ALA A 228 -16.80 -4.75 -12.32
C ALA A 228 -15.70 -5.51 -11.57
N ASN A 229 -16.10 -6.34 -10.61
CA ASN A 229 -15.23 -7.24 -9.87
C ASN A 229 -15.03 -8.57 -10.65
N TYR A 230 -14.30 -9.51 -10.06
CA TYR A 230 -14.02 -10.83 -10.64
C TYR A 230 -15.28 -11.66 -10.95
N PHE A 231 -16.35 -11.47 -10.18
CA PHE A 231 -17.62 -12.19 -10.33
C PHE A 231 -18.53 -11.58 -11.41
N GLY A 232 -18.15 -10.43 -11.97
CA GLY A 232 -18.98 -9.67 -12.92
C GLY A 232 -19.97 -8.70 -12.25
N ASP A 233 -19.96 -8.63 -10.92
CA ASP A 233 -20.78 -7.67 -10.15
C ASP A 233 -20.09 -6.32 -10.06
N SER A 234 -20.83 -5.28 -9.70
CA SER A 234 -20.25 -3.98 -9.33
C SER A 234 -19.23 -4.13 -8.19
N VAL A 235 -18.06 -3.51 -8.33
CA VAL A 235 -17.07 -3.37 -7.26
C VAL A 235 -17.75 -2.70 -6.06
N ASN A 236 -17.60 -3.26 -4.86
CA ASN A 236 -18.32 -2.81 -3.66
C ASN A 236 -19.85 -2.68 -3.91
N GLY A 237 -20.44 -3.64 -4.61
CA GLY A 237 -21.86 -3.66 -4.96
C GLY A 237 -22.80 -4.07 -3.82
N GLY A 238 -22.28 -4.34 -2.61
CA GLY A 238 -23.12 -4.68 -1.45
C GLY A 238 -23.63 -6.12 -1.44
N VAL A 239 -23.09 -6.97 -2.31
CA VAL A 239 -23.48 -8.39 -2.38
C VAL A 239 -22.99 -9.11 -1.13
N ILE A 240 -23.90 -9.80 -0.45
CA ILE A 240 -23.61 -10.64 0.70
C ILE A 240 -23.68 -12.10 0.22
N ALA A 241 -22.50 -12.70 0.03
CA ALA A 241 -22.36 -14.11 -0.31
C ALA A 241 -21.17 -14.73 0.43
N ASN A 242 -21.11 -16.07 0.48
CA ASN A 242 -20.03 -16.78 1.18
C ASN A 242 -18.65 -16.32 0.72
N PHE A 243 -17.85 -15.85 1.68
CA PHE A 243 -16.50 -15.31 1.49
C PHE A 243 -16.40 -14.06 0.60
N GLN A 244 -17.49 -13.31 0.43
CA GLN A 244 -17.42 -11.95 -0.10
C GLN A 244 -17.16 -10.94 1.03
N TRP A 245 -16.46 -9.86 0.69
CA TRP A 245 -16.18 -8.79 1.62
C TRP A 245 -17.47 -8.11 2.05
N GLN A 246 -17.56 -7.88 3.34
CA GLN A 246 -18.60 -7.10 3.98
C GLN A 246 -17.97 -6.31 5.14
N PRO A 247 -18.67 -5.27 5.64
CA PRO A 247 -18.16 -4.52 6.77
C PRO A 247 -17.98 -5.38 8.01
N ASP A 248 -17.02 -5.01 8.86
CA ASP A 248 -16.70 -5.78 10.07
C ASP A 248 -17.85 -5.64 11.08
N PRO A 249 -18.54 -6.74 11.44
CA PRO A 249 -19.67 -6.68 12.37
C PRO A 249 -19.28 -6.22 13.77
N LEU A 250 -17.99 -6.26 14.13
CA LEU A 250 -17.50 -5.87 15.45
C LEU A 250 -17.01 -4.42 15.53
N THR A 251 -16.93 -3.71 14.39
CA THR A 251 -16.49 -2.31 14.37
C THR A 251 -17.73 -1.42 14.46
N PRO A 252 -17.96 -0.71 15.58
CA PRO A 252 -19.13 0.16 15.71
C PRO A 252 -19.04 1.36 14.75
N ALA A 253 -20.18 1.75 14.19
CA ALA A 253 -20.31 2.97 13.42
C ALA A 253 -20.02 4.19 14.31
N ALA A 254 -19.27 5.17 13.79
CA ALA A 254 -18.91 6.35 14.61
C ALA A 254 -20.08 7.32 14.87
N ASP A 255 -21.23 7.12 14.21
CA ASP A 255 -22.45 7.88 14.50
C ASP A 255 -23.15 7.43 15.80
N GLY A 256 -22.64 6.38 16.45
CA GLY A 256 -23.20 5.85 17.69
C GLY A 256 -24.54 5.14 17.49
N SER A 257 -24.92 4.83 16.25
CA SER A 257 -26.18 4.17 15.90
C SER A 257 -26.33 2.74 16.44
N GLY A 258 -25.25 2.17 16.99
CA GLY A 258 -25.20 0.76 17.39
C GLY A 258 -25.15 -0.21 16.21
N THR A 259 -24.95 0.29 14.99
CA THR A 259 -24.73 -0.53 13.79
C THR A 259 -23.24 -0.69 13.50
N PRO A 260 -22.83 -1.70 12.70
CA PRO A 260 -21.45 -1.79 12.22
C PRO A 260 -21.10 -0.63 11.28
N GLU A 261 -19.85 -0.20 11.34
CA GLU A 261 -19.29 0.77 10.39
C GLU A 261 -19.46 0.26 8.95
N GLN A 262 -19.92 1.13 8.04
CA GLN A 262 -20.24 0.74 6.65
C GLN A 262 -19.17 1.17 5.64
N LEU A 263 -18.15 1.93 6.05
CA LEU A 263 -17.17 2.50 5.13
C LEU A 263 -16.31 1.45 4.42
N SER A 264 -16.24 1.56 3.09
CA SER A 264 -15.46 0.72 2.18
C SER A 264 -14.17 1.44 1.75
N ILE A 265 -13.13 1.34 2.59
CA ILE A 265 -11.90 2.12 2.42
C ILE A 265 -11.15 1.73 1.14
N GLY A 266 -10.93 2.72 0.29
CA GLY A 266 -10.19 2.63 -0.96
C GLY A 266 -10.91 1.88 -2.06
N ALA A 267 -12.25 1.85 -2.10
CA ALA A 267 -13.04 1.20 -3.15
C ALA A 267 -12.69 1.66 -4.59
N TYR A 268 -12.07 2.84 -4.72
CA TYR A 268 -11.57 3.40 -5.98
C TYR A 268 -10.04 3.38 -6.10
N HIS A 269 -9.31 2.98 -5.05
CA HIS A 269 -7.86 3.17 -4.97
C HIS A 269 -7.09 2.31 -5.98
N GLY A 270 -7.63 1.15 -6.37
CA GLY A 270 -7.05 0.29 -7.40
C GLY A 270 -7.07 0.91 -8.80
N ALA A 271 -7.93 1.91 -9.04
CA ALA A 271 -8.05 2.64 -10.30
C ALA A 271 -7.25 3.95 -10.32
N VAL A 272 -6.55 4.30 -9.23
CA VAL A 272 -5.70 5.50 -9.18
C VAL A 272 -4.58 5.37 -10.21
N LYS A 273 -4.30 6.46 -10.94
CA LYS A 273 -3.19 6.54 -11.89
C LYS A 273 -1.87 6.30 -11.16
N THR A 274 -1.16 5.27 -11.58
CA THR A 274 0.10 4.79 -11.03
C THR A 274 1.25 5.80 -11.23
N PHE A 275 2.39 5.54 -10.58
CA PHE A 275 3.61 6.34 -10.67
C PHE A 275 4.63 5.74 -11.63
N VAL A 276 4.86 4.44 -11.56
CA VAL A 276 5.85 3.70 -12.36
C VAL A 276 5.25 2.44 -13.00
N LEU A 277 4.23 1.84 -12.40
CA LEU A 277 3.45 0.78 -13.04
C LEU A 277 2.64 1.32 -14.23
N ASN A 278 2.29 0.43 -15.15
CA ASN A 278 1.44 0.75 -16.30
C ASN A 278 -0.03 0.95 -15.87
N ALA A 279 -0.50 0.14 -14.92
CA ALA A 279 -1.85 0.19 -14.36
C ALA A 279 -1.90 -0.60 -13.03
N GLY A 280 -2.93 -0.36 -12.20
CA GLY A 280 -3.09 -1.05 -10.92
C GLY A 280 -3.19 -2.58 -11.04
N ASN A 281 -3.71 -3.09 -12.14
CA ASN A 281 -3.83 -4.54 -12.37
C ASN A 281 -2.57 -5.21 -12.94
N GLN A 282 -1.46 -4.48 -13.15
CA GLN A 282 -0.26 -5.05 -13.77
C GLN A 282 0.25 -6.29 -13.04
N PHE A 283 0.11 -6.34 -11.72
CA PHE A 283 0.51 -7.46 -10.87
C PHE A 283 -0.65 -8.00 -10.03
N ARG A 284 -1.88 -7.93 -10.57
CA ARG A 284 -3.07 -8.47 -9.91
C ARG A 284 -2.84 -9.93 -9.52
N LEU A 285 -3.15 -10.28 -8.27
CA LEU A 285 -2.97 -11.62 -7.73
C LEU A 285 -3.84 -12.65 -8.50
N PRO A 286 -3.48 -13.94 -8.51
CA PRO A 286 -4.40 -14.99 -8.94
C PRO A 286 -5.63 -15.06 -8.01
N PRO A 287 -6.73 -15.70 -8.45
CA PRO A 287 -7.91 -15.85 -7.60
C PRO A 287 -7.59 -16.62 -6.32
N PRO A 288 -8.28 -16.31 -5.20
CA PRO A 288 -8.15 -17.07 -3.96
C PRO A 288 -8.40 -18.58 -4.18
N PRO A 289 -7.77 -19.46 -3.37
CA PRO A 289 -8.02 -20.89 -3.45
C PRO A 289 -9.50 -21.23 -3.32
N ALA A 290 -9.96 -22.24 -4.06
CA ALA A 290 -11.34 -22.70 -3.97
C ALA A 290 -11.65 -23.18 -2.54
N GLN A 291 -12.85 -22.88 -2.04
CA GLN A 291 -13.22 -23.12 -0.63
C GLN A 291 -13.22 -24.60 -0.23
N ASP A 292 -13.34 -25.52 -1.19
CA ASP A 292 -13.25 -26.97 -1.00
C ASP A 292 -11.83 -27.53 -1.21
N SER A 293 -10.85 -26.67 -1.50
CA SER A 293 -9.46 -27.07 -1.69
C SER A 293 -8.76 -27.33 -0.36
N ALA A 294 -7.80 -28.26 -0.37
CA ALA A 294 -6.97 -28.55 0.80
C ALA A 294 -6.15 -27.33 1.24
N GLU A 295 -5.78 -26.45 0.31
CA GLU A 295 -5.05 -25.21 0.58
C GLU A 295 -5.91 -24.23 1.38
N PHE A 296 -7.15 -23.99 0.93
CA PHE A 296 -8.09 -23.14 1.65
C PHE A 296 -8.35 -23.66 3.06
N VAL A 297 -8.65 -24.95 3.20
CA VAL A 297 -8.94 -25.57 4.50
C VAL A 297 -7.74 -25.46 5.46
N ALA A 298 -6.52 -25.62 4.96
CA ALA A 298 -5.32 -25.46 5.77
C ALA A 298 -5.16 -24.01 6.26
N GLY A 299 -5.27 -23.01 5.36
CA GLY A 299 -5.15 -21.60 5.73
C GLY A 299 -6.26 -21.13 6.66
N TYR A 300 -7.51 -21.57 6.43
CA TYR A 300 -8.64 -21.30 7.32
C TYR A 300 -8.38 -21.77 8.76
N ASN A 301 -7.92 -23.02 8.91
CA ASN A 301 -7.64 -23.59 10.23
C ASN A 301 -6.46 -22.91 10.93
N GLU A 302 -5.42 -22.55 10.17
CA GLU A 302 -4.25 -21.84 10.69
C GLU A 302 -4.63 -20.45 11.23
N VAL A 303 -5.37 -19.66 10.43
CA VAL A 303 -5.82 -18.33 10.86
C VAL A 303 -6.75 -18.41 12.06
N ARG A 304 -7.66 -19.39 12.09
CA ARG A 304 -8.56 -19.61 13.23
C ARG A 304 -7.80 -19.96 14.52
N ALA A 305 -6.79 -20.82 14.44
CA ALA A 305 -6.00 -21.23 15.60
C ALA A 305 -5.10 -20.10 16.11
N LEU A 306 -4.38 -19.42 15.21
CA LEU A 306 -3.38 -18.43 15.59
C LEU A 306 -3.96 -17.04 15.87
N GLY A 307 -4.97 -16.62 15.10
CA GLY A 307 -5.53 -15.27 15.13
C GLY A 307 -6.63 -15.03 16.17
N GLY A 308 -7.05 -16.08 16.89
CA GLY A 308 -8.07 -15.95 17.93
C GLY A 308 -7.63 -15.04 19.09
N SER A 309 -8.60 -14.38 19.73
CA SER A 309 -8.35 -13.63 20.97
C SER A 309 -7.84 -14.57 22.08
N PRO A 310 -6.80 -14.20 22.84
CA PRO A 310 -6.38 -14.96 24.04
C PRO A 310 -7.49 -15.13 25.08
N ASP A 311 -8.45 -14.21 25.10
CA ASP A 311 -9.56 -14.20 26.06
C ASP A 311 -10.75 -15.07 25.60
N ASN A 312 -10.69 -15.64 24.40
CA ASN A 312 -11.74 -16.52 23.89
C ASN A 312 -11.64 -17.92 24.51
N VAL A 313 -12.42 -18.15 25.56
CA VAL A 313 -12.49 -19.45 26.27
C VAL A 313 -13.08 -20.59 25.42
N ASN A 314 -13.89 -20.28 24.41
CA ASN A 314 -14.56 -21.28 23.57
C ASN A 314 -13.69 -21.78 22.41
N SER A 315 -12.71 -20.98 22.00
CA SER A 315 -11.76 -21.32 20.94
C SER A 315 -10.39 -20.73 21.28
N PRO A 316 -9.63 -21.37 22.19
CA PRO A 316 -8.36 -20.85 22.66
C PRO A 316 -7.36 -20.64 21.51
N SER A 317 -6.76 -19.46 21.48
CA SER A 317 -5.71 -19.12 20.54
C SER A 317 -4.43 -19.90 20.80
N THR A 318 -3.76 -20.36 19.74
CA THR A 318 -2.42 -20.95 19.81
C THR A 318 -1.31 -19.89 19.74
N SER A 319 -1.65 -18.60 19.74
CA SER A 319 -0.66 -17.52 19.70
C SER A 319 0.23 -17.48 20.94
N THR A 320 1.52 -17.19 20.72
CA THR A 320 2.49 -16.92 21.80
C THR A 320 2.60 -15.42 22.08
N PRO A 321 3.12 -15.00 23.25
CA PRO A 321 3.43 -13.59 23.50
C PRO A 321 4.31 -12.97 22.41
N ALA A 322 5.31 -13.71 21.90
CA ALA A 322 6.16 -13.27 20.80
C ALA A 322 5.38 -13.06 19.49
N THR A 323 4.46 -13.97 19.14
CA THR A 323 3.64 -13.82 17.92
C THR A 323 2.73 -12.60 18.00
N ARG A 324 2.14 -12.35 19.18
CA ARG A 324 1.31 -11.16 19.41
C ARG A 324 2.12 -9.87 19.36
N PHE A 325 3.34 -9.87 19.93
CA PHE A 325 4.25 -8.74 19.81
C PHE A 325 4.57 -8.44 18.34
N ILE A 326 4.90 -9.46 17.54
CA ILE A 326 5.19 -9.28 16.12
C ILE A 326 3.97 -8.71 15.38
N GLY A 327 2.77 -9.25 15.62
CA GLY A 327 1.54 -8.73 15.04
C GLY A 327 1.30 -7.26 15.39
N ASN A 328 1.45 -6.89 16.66
CA ASN A 328 1.26 -5.52 17.13
C ASN A 328 2.36 -4.56 16.65
N TYR A 329 3.61 -5.02 16.54
CA TYR A 329 4.73 -4.18 16.11
C TYR A 329 4.53 -3.61 14.70
N TRP A 330 3.96 -4.41 13.81
CA TRP A 330 3.60 -3.99 12.45
C TRP A 330 2.21 -3.37 12.34
N GLY A 331 1.44 -3.36 13.44
CA GLY A 331 0.12 -2.75 13.56
C GLY A 331 0.19 -1.23 13.61
N TYR A 332 0.31 -0.60 12.43
CA TYR A 332 0.16 0.84 12.23
C TYR A 332 -1.22 1.10 11.60
N ASP A 333 -2.29 0.63 12.25
CA ASP A 333 -3.64 0.63 11.66
C ASP A 333 -4.40 1.93 11.92
N ALA A 334 -3.80 3.06 11.52
CA ALA A 334 -4.40 4.40 11.63
C ALA A 334 -4.72 4.84 13.09
N ALA A 335 -4.03 4.26 14.07
CA ALA A 335 -4.21 4.66 15.46
C ALA A 335 -3.82 6.14 15.67
N PRO A 336 -4.53 6.88 16.55
CA PRO A 336 -4.21 8.28 16.83
C PRO A 336 -2.74 8.46 17.23
N LEU A 337 -2.09 9.50 16.66
CA LEU A 337 -0.66 9.81 16.80
C LEU A 337 0.32 8.78 16.23
N LEU A 338 -0.16 7.65 15.71
CA LEU A 338 0.66 6.61 15.10
C LEU A 338 0.64 6.69 13.57
N GLY A 339 -0.54 6.87 12.97
CA GLY A 339 -0.71 6.89 11.50
C GLY A 339 -0.77 5.50 10.87
N THR A 340 -0.40 5.39 9.60
CA THR A 340 -0.57 4.18 8.76
C THR A 340 0.76 3.45 8.48
N PRO A 341 0.76 2.21 7.95
CA PRO A 341 2.00 1.44 7.75
C PRO A 341 3.07 2.14 6.89
N PRO A 342 2.74 2.92 5.84
CA PRO A 342 3.73 3.70 5.10
C PRO A 342 4.59 4.62 5.98
N ARG A 343 4.07 5.10 7.12
CA ARG A 343 4.86 5.89 8.08
C ARG A 343 5.94 5.06 8.75
N LEU A 344 5.61 3.86 9.26
CA LEU A 344 6.59 2.94 9.84
C LEU A 344 7.67 2.56 8.82
N TYR A 345 7.27 2.26 7.58
CA TYR A 345 8.23 1.86 6.55
C TYR A 345 9.22 2.98 6.22
N ASN A 346 8.78 4.24 6.24
CA ASN A 346 9.67 5.39 6.07
C ASN A 346 10.63 5.60 7.25
N GLN A 347 10.17 5.42 8.49
CA GLN A 347 11.05 5.42 9.66
C GLN A 347 12.16 4.35 9.55
N ILE A 348 11.79 3.15 9.09
CA ILE A 348 12.74 2.07 8.80
C ILE A 348 13.66 2.45 7.64
N ALA A 349 13.13 3.05 6.58
CA ALA A 349 13.90 3.44 5.40
C ALA A 349 15.02 4.42 5.76
N VAL A 350 14.77 5.43 6.59
CA VAL A 350 15.79 6.37 7.09
C VAL A 350 16.83 5.65 7.95
N LYS A 351 16.41 4.74 8.84
CA LYS A 351 17.33 3.92 9.63
C LYS A 351 18.27 3.11 8.74
N LEU A 352 17.74 2.47 7.69
CA LEU A 352 18.54 1.73 6.72
C LEU A 352 19.47 2.63 5.90
N ALA A 353 19.01 3.82 5.49
CA ALA A 353 19.86 4.78 4.78
C ALA A 353 21.07 5.20 5.63
N ASN A 354 20.86 5.44 6.93
CA ASN A 354 21.92 5.75 7.88
C ASN A 354 22.89 4.58 8.06
N GLN A 355 22.37 3.37 8.28
CA GLN A 355 23.17 2.15 8.47
C GLN A 355 24.02 1.81 7.25
N ASN A 356 23.51 2.07 6.04
CA ASN A 356 24.24 1.84 4.78
C ASN A 356 25.12 3.03 4.36
N GLY A 357 25.24 4.07 5.19
CA GLY A 357 26.15 5.18 4.93
C GLY A 357 25.72 6.13 3.81
N ILE A 358 24.41 6.29 3.54
CA ILE A 358 23.93 7.28 2.57
C ILE A 358 24.05 8.69 3.16
N ARG A 359 25.15 9.37 2.84
CA ARG A 359 25.49 10.73 3.29
C ARG A 359 25.21 11.82 2.25
N ASP A 360 25.35 11.50 0.97
CA ASP A 360 25.07 12.41 -0.16
C ASP A 360 23.58 12.77 -0.19
N VAL A 361 23.27 14.07 -0.23
CA VAL A 361 21.90 14.63 -0.13
C VAL A 361 21.05 14.19 -1.32
N VAL A 362 21.57 14.28 -2.54
CA VAL A 362 20.84 13.90 -3.76
C VAL A 362 20.55 12.40 -3.76
N LYS A 363 21.51 11.57 -3.31
CA LYS A 363 21.31 10.12 -3.15
C LYS A 363 20.26 9.80 -2.09
N LEU A 364 20.24 10.52 -0.97
CA LEU A 364 19.23 10.33 0.07
C LEU A 364 17.83 10.72 -0.42
N ALA A 365 17.70 11.88 -1.07
CA ALA A 365 16.44 12.33 -1.67
C ALA A 365 15.91 11.30 -2.68
N ARG A 366 16.80 10.81 -3.55
CA ARG A 366 16.48 9.77 -4.54
C ARG A 366 16.04 8.47 -3.87
N TYR A 367 16.71 8.06 -2.80
CA TYR A 367 16.37 6.84 -2.07
C TYR A 367 14.96 6.92 -1.46
N LEU A 368 14.61 8.04 -0.83
CA LEU A 368 13.28 8.25 -0.26
C LEU A 368 12.20 8.35 -1.35
N ALA A 369 12.47 9.05 -2.45
CA ALA A 369 11.57 9.13 -3.59
C ALA A 369 11.28 7.75 -4.19
N LEU A 370 12.31 6.95 -4.48
CA LEU A 370 12.14 5.59 -5.02
C LEU A 370 11.39 4.67 -4.05
N THR A 371 11.68 4.78 -2.75
CA THR A 371 10.99 4.00 -1.71
C THR A 371 9.50 4.32 -1.70
N ASN A 372 9.13 5.60 -1.73
CA ASN A 372 7.72 6.00 -1.67
C ASN A 372 6.97 5.81 -2.98
N LEU A 373 7.63 5.95 -4.13
CA LEU A 373 7.08 5.55 -5.43
C LEU A 373 6.71 4.06 -5.43
N ALA A 374 7.61 3.20 -4.91
CA ALA A 374 7.34 1.78 -4.79
C ALA A 374 6.20 1.48 -3.80
N HIS A 375 6.13 2.18 -2.66
CA HIS A 375 5.02 2.03 -1.71
C HIS A 375 3.68 2.44 -2.32
N ALA A 376 3.60 3.59 -2.99
CA ALA A 376 2.37 4.09 -3.59
C ALA A 376 1.82 3.11 -4.64
N ASP A 377 2.66 2.65 -5.56
CA ASP A 377 2.23 1.72 -6.60
C ASP A 377 1.92 0.32 -6.07
N SER A 378 2.62 -0.13 -5.03
CA SER A 378 2.26 -1.36 -4.32
C SER A 378 0.89 -1.24 -3.65
N GLY A 379 0.58 -0.07 -3.08
CA GLY A 379 -0.74 0.25 -2.54
C GLY A 379 -1.82 0.19 -3.62
N ILE A 380 -1.61 0.85 -4.76
CA ILE A 380 -2.56 0.82 -5.88
C ILE A 380 -2.81 -0.62 -6.35
N ALA A 381 -1.76 -1.40 -6.60
CA ALA A 381 -1.90 -2.79 -7.06
C ALA A 381 -2.54 -3.73 -6.03
N ALA A 382 -2.25 -3.53 -4.74
CA ALA A 382 -2.86 -4.29 -3.67
C ALA A 382 -4.37 -3.98 -3.56
N TRP A 383 -4.76 -2.70 -3.65
CA TRP A 383 -6.17 -2.31 -3.61
C TRP A 383 -6.94 -2.76 -4.86
N ASP A 384 -6.30 -2.77 -6.03
CA ASP A 384 -6.87 -3.38 -7.23
C ASP A 384 -7.22 -4.86 -6.98
N SER A 385 -6.29 -5.65 -6.44
CA SER A 385 -6.55 -7.06 -6.14
C SER A 385 -7.62 -7.24 -5.05
N LYS A 386 -7.59 -6.41 -3.99
CA LYS A 386 -8.58 -6.47 -2.89
C LYS A 386 -10.00 -6.30 -3.39
N TRP A 387 -10.24 -5.24 -4.17
CA TRP A 387 -11.57 -4.90 -4.65
C TRP A 387 -11.97 -5.70 -5.88
N TYR A 388 -11.01 -6.20 -6.67
CA TYR A 388 -11.31 -7.11 -7.77
C TYR A 388 -11.83 -8.46 -7.27
N TYR A 389 -11.23 -9.04 -6.23
CA TYR A 389 -11.73 -10.30 -5.67
C TYR A 389 -12.80 -10.13 -4.58
N ASN A 390 -12.93 -8.92 -4.02
CA ASN A 390 -13.91 -8.56 -3.00
C ASN A 390 -14.05 -9.66 -1.93
N TYR A 391 -12.91 -10.12 -1.37
CA TYR A 391 -12.85 -11.33 -0.56
C TYR A 391 -13.02 -11.04 0.93
N ALA A 392 -13.69 -11.94 1.65
CA ALA A 392 -14.00 -11.78 3.07
C ALA A 392 -12.76 -11.65 3.97
N ARG A 393 -12.95 -10.96 5.10
CA ARG A 393 -12.01 -10.97 6.23
C ARG A 393 -12.13 -12.29 7.00
N PRO A 394 -11.08 -12.75 7.71
CA PRO A 394 -11.19 -13.93 8.55
C PRO A 394 -12.30 -13.85 9.61
N VAL A 395 -12.52 -12.68 10.22
CA VAL A 395 -13.56 -12.50 11.26
C VAL A 395 -14.96 -12.85 10.74
N THR A 396 -15.30 -12.41 9.53
CA THR A 396 -16.59 -12.73 8.90
C THR A 396 -16.60 -14.13 8.31
N GLY A 397 -15.55 -14.52 7.59
CA GLY A 397 -15.46 -15.85 6.97
C GLY A 397 -15.47 -17.02 7.97
N ILE A 398 -14.93 -16.82 9.19
CA ILE A 398 -14.98 -17.83 10.27
C ILE A 398 -16.33 -17.80 11.00
N ALA A 399 -16.93 -16.62 11.18
CA ALA A 399 -18.23 -16.49 11.86
C ALA A 399 -19.40 -17.03 11.02
N GLU A 400 -19.35 -16.83 9.70
CA GLU A 400 -20.44 -17.17 8.77
C GLU A 400 -20.27 -18.54 8.10
N GLY A 401 -19.07 -19.13 8.17
CA GLY A 401 -18.75 -20.34 7.43
C GLY A 401 -19.41 -21.60 8.00
N PRO A 402 -20.05 -22.46 7.17
CA PRO A 402 -20.19 -23.87 7.55
C PRO A 402 -18.78 -24.44 7.75
N GLN A 403 -18.58 -25.27 8.78
CA GLN A 403 -17.32 -26.00 8.98
C GLN A 403 -16.83 -26.53 7.62
N PRO A 404 -15.54 -26.35 7.25
CA PRO A 404 -15.05 -26.78 5.95
C PRO A 404 -15.46 -28.23 5.72
N ARG A 405 -16.23 -28.49 4.65
CA ARG A 405 -16.63 -29.85 4.32
C ARG A 405 -15.33 -30.64 4.13
N THR A 406 -15.09 -31.60 5.02
CA THR A 406 -14.02 -32.58 4.83
C THR A 406 -14.20 -33.16 3.43
N PRO A 407 -13.13 -33.37 2.64
CA PRO A 407 -13.25 -34.03 1.34
C PRO A 407 -13.94 -35.38 1.57
N GLN A 408 -15.24 -35.46 1.29
CA GLN A 408 -15.96 -36.71 1.47
C GLN A 408 -15.34 -37.69 0.49
N ARG A 409 -14.66 -38.70 1.05
CA ARG A 409 -14.24 -39.88 0.30
C ARG A 409 -15.51 -40.43 -0.32
N ARG A 410 -15.62 -40.33 -1.65
CA ARG A 410 -16.76 -40.78 -2.46
C ARG A 410 -17.21 -42.16 -1.98
N GLN A 411 -18.22 -42.20 -1.11
CA GLN A 411 -18.95 -43.42 -0.80
C GLN A 411 -20.07 -43.51 -1.82
N THR A 412 -19.82 -44.29 -2.86
CA THR A 412 -20.87 -44.80 -3.73
C THR A 412 -21.81 -45.68 -2.90
N ARG A 413 -23.12 -45.42 -2.92
CA ARG A 413 -24.20 -46.45 -3.00
C ARG A 413 -25.62 -45.83 -3.09
N PRO A 414 -26.67 -46.59 -3.48
CA PRO A 414 -27.47 -46.33 -4.69
C PRO A 414 -28.98 -46.14 -4.47
N GLY A 415 -29.66 -45.47 -5.42
CA GLY A 415 -31.14 -45.49 -5.65
C GLY A 415 -32.01 -44.89 -4.53
N ASN A 416 -33.14 -44.22 -4.73
CA ASN A 416 -34.09 -44.17 -5.84
C ASN A 416 -35.01 -42.93 -5.66
N ARG A 417 -35.31 -42.23 -6.77
CA ARG A 417 -36.62 -41.67 -7.25
C ARG A 417 -37.53 -40.86 -6.28
N SER A 418 -38.31 -39.84 -6.67
CA SER A 418 -38.67 -39.19 -7.94
C SER A 418 -39.72 -38.11 -7.63
N ALA A 419 -39.71 -36.97 -8.35
CA ALA A 419 -40.92 -36.36 -8.94
C ALA A 419 -40.48 -35.52 -10.15
N PHE A 420 -41.29 -35.57 -11.21
CA PHE A 420 -40.91 -35.45 -12.62
C PHE A 420 -41.88 -34.49 -13.34
N ARG A 421 -41.47 -34.05 -14.55
CA ARG A 421 -42.23 -33.55 -15.73
C ARG A 421 -42.23 -32.03 -15.94
N SER A 422 -42.06 -31.49 -17.16
CA SER A 422 -41.58 -31.93 -18.50
C SER A 422 -41.70 -30.68 -19.41
N SER A 423 -40.78 -30.34 -20.33
CA SER A 423 -40.72 -30.89 -21.71
C SER A 423 -39.44 -30.40 -22.48
N THR A 424 -39.09 -31.09 -23.57
CA THR A 424 -37.78 -31.22 -24.29
C THR A 424 -37.97 -31.06 -25.83
N PRO A 425 -37.00 -31.33 -26.76
CA PRO A 425 -35.75 -30.67 -27.22
C PRO A 425 -35.73 -30.52 -28.81
N PRO A 426 -34.63 -30.41 -29.62
CA PRO A 426 -33.45 -31.33 -29.79
C PRO A 426 -32.09 -30.58 -30.06
N CYS A 427 -30.86 -31.11 -30.13
CA CYS A 427 -30.27 -32.38 -30.64
C CYS A 427 -28.80 -32.51 -30.11
N ARG A 428 -28.37 -33.65 -29.53
CA ARG A 428 -27.49 -34.76 -30.07
C ARG A 428 -26.11 -34.33 -30.62
N SER A 429 -24.98 -35.01 -30.42
CA SER A 429 -24.56 -36.24 -29.70
C SER A 429 -23.04 -36.41 -29.89
N ALA A 430 -22.30 -36.90 -28.89
CA ALA A 430 -20.92 -37.42 -29.07
C ALA A 430 -20.94 -38.80 -29.78
N PRO A 431 -19.79 -39.32 -30.23
CA PRO A 431 -19.20 -40.39 -29.41
C PRO A 431 -17.66 -40.40 -29.31
N ARG A 432 -17.19 -41.05 -28.24
CA ARG A 432 -15.79 -41.44 -27.98
C ARG A 432 -15.33 -42.59 -28.90
N ARG A 433 -14.02 -42.69 -29.15
CA ARG A 433 -13.28 -43.98 -29.20
C ARG A 433 -11.79 -43.84 -28.79
N ARG A 434 -11.29 -44.88 -28.12
CA ARG A 434 -9.91 -45.09 -27.62
C ARG A 434 -9.00 -45.70 -28.71
N SER A 435 -7.68 -45.48 -28.61
CA SER A 435 -6.55 -46.45 -28.66
C SER A 435 -5.28 -45.93 -29.40
N ARG A 436 -4.10 -46.22 -28.81
CA ARG A 436 -2.69 -45.89 -29.23
C ARG A 436 -2.16 -46.91 -30.29
N PRO A 437 -0.83 -47.04 -30.58
CA PRO A 437 0.15 -46.14 -31.22
C PRO A 437 0.95 -46.82 -32.39
N THR A 438 1.68 -46.10 -33.25
CA THR A 438 2.86 -46.66 -33.99
C THR A 438 3.81 -45.58 -34.54
N ARG A 439 5.11 -45.93 -34.50
CA ARG A 439 6.30 -45.21 -35.04
C ARG A 439 6.39 -45.31 -36.57
N ARG A 440 7.07 -44.36 -37.26
CA ARG A 440 8.51 -44.38 -37.69
C ARG A 440 8.76 -43.54 -38.96
N ALA A 441 9.80 -42.68 -38.91
CA ALA A 441 10.76 -42.17 -39.93
C ALA A 441 10.24 -41.65 -41.31
N MET A 442 10.81 -40.65 -42.01
CA MET A 442 12.21 -40.37 -42.40
C MET A 442 12.33 -38.90 -42.92
N ARG A 443 13.55 -38.34 -42.83
CA ARG A 443 14.09 -37.01 -43.27
C ARG A 443 14.48 -37.00 -44.80
N PRO A 444 15.29 -36.05 -45.36
CA PRO A 444 15.33 -34.56 -45.40
C PRO A 444 15.72 -33.99 -46.82
N SER A 445 15.82 -32.65 -47.00
CA SER A 445 16.79 -31.95 -47.90
C SER A 445 16.65 -30.41 -47.68
N ALA A 446 17.59 -29.59 -47.21
CA ALA A 446 18.99 -29.27 -47.56
C ALA A 446 19.17 -28.31 -48.76
N ARG A 447 19.56 -27.05 -48.50
CA ARG A 447 20.65 -26.34 -49.21
C ARG A 447 21.05 -24.99 -48.54
N ARG A 448 22.29 -24.95 -48.07
CA ARG A 448 23.23 -23.79 -47.97
C ARG A 448 24.21 -23.91 -49.18
N PRO A 449 25.21 -23.04 -49.50
CA PRO A 449 26.02 -22.20 -48.58
C PRO A 449 26.60 -20.85 -49.15
N SER A 450 27.27 -20.04 -48.31
CA SER A 450 28.69 -19.61 -48.46
C SER A 450 29.14 -18.77 -47.24
N LYS A 451 30.39 -18.29 -47.22
CA LYS A 451 31.44 -18.62 -46.24
C LYS A 451 32.30 -17.37 -45.92
N SER A 452 32.84 -17.28 -44.69
CA SER A 452 34.21 -16.86 -44.28
C SER A 452 34.18 -16.38 -42.82
N ARG A 453 34.70 -17.11 -41.83
CA ARG A 453 36.09 -17.37 -41.35
C ARG A 453 36.75 -16.20 -40.60
N GLY A 454 36.99 -16.44 -39.30
CA GLY A 454 37.98 -15.74 -38.45
C GLY A 454 38.09 -16.45 -37.09
N ARG A 455 39.21 -17.15 -36.85
CA ARG A 455 39.64 -17.85 -35.61
C ARG A 455 39.84 -16.83 -34.47
N SER A 456 39.82 -17.17 -33.17
CA SER A 456 40.88 -17.95 -32.51
C SER A 456 40.63 -18.27 -31.01
N LEU A 457 41.10 -19.47 -30.62
CA LEU A 457 41.69 -19.95 -29.33
C LEU A 457 40.85 -19.89 -28.04
N ALA A 458 40.41 -21.04 -27.46
CA ALA A 458 41.15 -22.05 -26.66
C ALA A 458 41.25 -21.59 -25.17
N THR A 459 40.99 -22.34 -24.10
CA THR A 459 41.01 -23.78 -23.77
C THR A 459 40.18 -24.02 -22.48
N THR A 460 39.43 -25.13 -22.36
CA THR A 460 38.85 -25.58 -21.07
C THR A 460 38.86 -27.10 -20.94
N ARG A 461 39.32 -27.61 -19.79
CA ARG A 461 38.95 -28.88 -19.10
C ARG A 461 39.83 -29.04 -17.83
N PRO A 462 39.50 -29.88 -16.82
CA PRO A 462 38.18 -30.35 -16.35
C PRO A 462 37.99 -30.44 -14.78
N SER A 463 36.72 -30.46 -14.33
CA SER A 463 36.14 -31.14 -13.12
C SER A 463 36.53 -30.70 -11.67
N PRO A 464 35.80 -31.08 -10.58
CA PRO A 464 34.59 -31.92 -10.51
C PRO A 464 33.44 -31.47 -9.56
N SER A 465 32.33 -32.19 -9.73
CA SER A 465 31.36 -32.64 -8.72
C SER A 465 30.34 -31.66 -8.12
N SER A 466 29.14 -31.85 -8.64
CA SER A 466 27.84 -31.64 -8.01
C SER A 466 27.74 -32.23 -6.59
N ARG A 467 27.38 -31.38 -5.62
CA ARG A 467 26.49 -31.77 -4.52
C ARG A 467 25.33 -30.78 -4.50
N THR A 468 24.23 -31.23 -5.09
CA THR A 468 22.94 -30.55 -5.10
C THR A 468 22.39 -30.50 -3.68
N SER A 469 21.98 -29.30 -3.29
CA SER A 469 21.32 -28.97 -2.04
C SER A 469 19.95 -29.67 -1.97
N THR A 470 19.80 -30.58 -1.00
CA THR A 470 18.51 -30.97 -0.44
C THR A 470 18.35 -30.18 0.85
N MET A 471 17.72 -29.01 0.79
CA MET A 471 16.97 -28.38 1.91
C MET A 471 16.52 -26.99 1.47
N ALA A 472 15.39 -26.94 0.76
CA ALA A 472 14.59 -25.73 0.56
C ALA A 472 13.15 -26.16 0.20
N ARG A 473 12.48 -26.78 1.18
CA ARG A 473 11.03 -26.79 1.28
C ARG A 473 10.73 -26.33 2.70
N VAL A 474 9.63 -25.59 2.86
CA VAL A 474 9.18 -24.82 4.04
C VAL A 474 9.55 -23.34 3.92
N LEU A 475 8.54 -22.49 4.16
CA LEU A 475 8.45 -21.03 3.97
C LEU A 475 7.97 -20.54 2.60
N ILE A 476 6.85 -21.11 2.15
CA ILE A 476 5.67 -20.32 1.78
C ILE A 476 4.47 -21.04 2.40
N ARG A 477 4.07 -20.58 3.57
CA ARG A 477 2.72 -20.70 4.15
C ARG A 477 2.48 -19.40 4.89
#